data_AF-A0AAU3R3J2-F1
#
_entry.id   AF-A0AAU3R3J2-F1
#
_cell.length_a   1.000
_cell.length_b   1.000
_cell.length_c   1.000
_cell.angle_alpha   90.00
_cell.angle_beta   90.00
_cell.angle_gamma   90.00
#
_symmetry.space_group_name_H-M   'P 1'
#
loop_
_entity.id
_entity.type
_entity.pdbx_description
1 polymer ?
#
loop_
_entity_poly.entity_id
_entity_poly.type
_entity_poly.pdbx_seq_one_letter_code
_entity_poly.pdbx_strand_id
1 'polypeptide(L)'
;MATSSKTAATTGTVYALIDPRDGVTRYIGQTSQTPAARLAGHLSSPAACVSAWFAEMKTAGVQPAIVPLHQDVPVSILTRLEREEITRRLLDGEPLLNKGSTGDARKALAKRAEEARTERVRAAWEEAAHRTRVGLGGPLPPGDIPSAPFPENVWQYIPSLWQAQDAVTEAQESSQDRFDEALWGLERKVRDAEERVSSQLWNSVRAGWGLMRGRDDKVDKKLESMVKGTVGIRCESLEEATRLVTLAPWCIIAITPWAALAARAGLSLDIDDFATWVTDRPEVEDALRFVCRYRPGLLGHLAGMEHYNDALRPSEHLVAAAAAHTPYDVPSEIGPAVTKLLREVARDQMLTAGMAGLLARLDPGSLDDVFGKDMAGSADAQLSLQPGTAAAVIKYLLDNSYDHYGVLDRVLARAAGQLPSTPYPSYSTWKGRGICIAQGVVETLYAAGLVTGPGEPTPAEAEANAKALWTCDLDRVRRFANE
;
A
#
# COMPACT_ATOMS: atom_id res chain seq x y z
N MET A 1 70.13 31.20 17.27
CA MET A 1 68.71 30.95 16.95
C MET A 1 68.22 29.83 17.87
N ALA A 2 67.47 30.17 18.92
CA ALA A 2 66.88 29.19 19.82
C ALA A 2 65.53 28.75 19.24
N THR A 3 65.45 27.52 18.74
CA THR A 3 64.19 26.87 18.40
C THR A 3 63.46 26.56 19.71
N SER A 4 62.57 27.45 20.12
CA SER A 4 61.65 27.22 21.23
C SER A 4 60.77 26.02 20.87
N SER A 5 61.09 24.87 21.47
CA SER A 5 60.30 23.65 21.37
C SER A 5 58.94 23.92 22.02
N LYS A 6 57.95 24.20 21.18
CA LYS A 6 56.57 24.44 21.59
C LYS A 6 55.99 23.10 22.04
N THR A 7 55.98 22.85 23.34
CA THR A 7 55.42 21.64 23.94
C THR A 7 53.97 21.50 23.47
N ALA A 8 53.66 20.41 22.76
CA ALA A 8 52.31 20.16 22.29
C ALA A 8 51.38 19.97 23.50
N ALA A 9 50.27 20.72 23.54
CA ALA A 9 49.27 20.55 24.58
C ALA A 9 48.73 19.12 24.56
N THR A 10 48.65 18.48 25.73
CA THR A 10 48.15 17.12 25.90
C THR A 10 46.62 17.07 26.04
N THR A 11 46.01 18.18 26.47
CA THR A 11 44.57 18.36 26.62
C THR A 11 44.06 19.56 25.81
N GLY A 12 42.74 19.65 25.65
CA GLY A 12 42.06 20.79 25.04
C GLY A 12 40.61 20.90 25.50
N THR A 13 39.84 21.71 24.79
CA THR A 13 38.47 22.11 25.15
C THR A 13 37.56 22.05 23.91
N VAL A 14 36.39 21.44 24.07
CA VAL A 14 35.25 21.64 23.15
C VAL A 14 34.43 22.80 23.70
N TYR A 15 34.07 23.76 22.85
CA TYR A 15 33.41 25.00 23.25
C TYR A 15 32.25 25.35 22.32
N ALA A 16 31.31 26.13 22.85
CA ALA A 16 30.24 26.79 22.12
C ALA A 16 30.56 28.28 21.96
N LEU A 17 30.18 28.87 20.82
CA LEU A 17 30.01 30.31 20.66
C LEU A 17 28.51 30.63 20.75
N ILE A 18 28.17 31.45 21.72
CA ILE A 18 26.81 31.84 22.06
C ILE A 18 26.60 33.31 21.63
N ASP A 19 25.49 33.57 20.96
CA ASP A 19 25.06 34.93 20.65
C ASP A 19 24.49 35.59 21.92
N PRO A 20 25.10 36.67 22.43
CA PRO A 20 24.68 37.26 23.70
C PRO A 20 23.31 37.95 23.62
N ARG A 21 22.77 38.17 22.42
CA ARG A 21 21.49 38.87 22.22
C ARG A 21 20.29 37.97 22.55
N ASP A 22 20.40 36.68 22.24
CA ASP A 22 19.33 35.69 22.38
C ASP A 22 19.73 34.45 23.20
N GLY A 23 21.02 34.32 23.58
CA GLY A 23 21.55 33.17 24.31
C GLY A 23 21.68 31.90 23.47
N VAL A 24 21.54 31.98 22.15
CA VAL A 24 21.52 30.81 21.26
C VAL A 24 22.94 30.41 20.87
N THR A 25 23.25 29.11 20.93
CA THR A 25 24.52 28.59 20.37
C THR A 25 24.50 28.69 18.86
N ARG A 26 25.53 29.31 18.28
CA ARG A 26 25.66 29.45 16.83
C ARG A 26 26.80 28.63 16.25
N TYR A 27 27.78 28.24 17.06
CA TYR A 27 28.93 27.46 16.58
C TYR A 27 29.51 26.61 17.69
N ILE A 28 29.93 25.39 17.35
CA ILE A 28 30.69 24.53 18.26
C ILE A 28 32.05 24.28 17.64
N GLY A 29 33.10 24.34 18.45
CA GLY A 29 34.45 24.09 18.01
C GLY A 29 35.29 23.41 19.06
N GLN A 30 36.51 23.06 18.67
CA GLN A 30 37.53 22.55 19.58
C GLN A 30 38.80 23.43 19.54
N THR A 31 39.53 23.44 20.65
CA THR A 31 40.82 24.14 20.74
C THR A 31 41.74 23.49 21.77
N SER A 32 43.05 23.54 21.53
CA SER A 32 44.09 23.24 22.52
C SER A 32 44.65 24.49 23.21
N GLN A 33 44.10 25.68 22.88
CA GLN A 33 44.42 26.95 23.51
C GLN A 33 43.37 27.27 24.59
N THR A 34 43.61 28.31 25.40
CA THR A 34 42.56 28.81 26.29
C THR A 34 41.37 29.34 25.46
N PRO A 35 40.12 29.21 25.97
CA PRO A 35 38.94 29.74 25.28
C PRO A 35 39.09 31.23 24.89
N ALA A 36 39.65 32.06 25.78
CA ALA A 36 39.89 33.48 25.50
C ALA A 36 40.82 33.70 24.28
N ALA A 37 41.94 32.97 24.20
CA ALA A 37 42.85 33.06 23.06
C ALA A 37 42.18 32.58 21.76
N ARG A 38 41.39 31.50 21.84
CA ARG A 38 40.66 30.98 20.68
C ARG A 38 39.59 31.96 20.18
N LEU A 39 38.87 32.62 21.08
CA LEU A 39 37.88 33.65 20.75
C LEU A 39 38.55 34.84 20.05
N ALA A 40 39.68 35.34 20.58
CA ALA A 40 40.45 36.39 19.93
C ALA A 40 40.88 35.99 18.50
N GLY A 41 41.30 34.73 18.32
CA GLY A 41 41.59 34.16 17.00
C GLY A 41 40.40 34.24 16.04
N HIS A 42 39.22 33.77 16.47
CA HIS A 42 37.98 33.84 15.67
C HIS A 42 37.59 35.27 15.31
N LEU A 43 37.75 36.23 16.22
CA LEU A 43 37.43 37.65 15.97
C LEU A 43 38.39 38.28 14.96
N SER A 44 39.66 37.89 14.98
CA SER A 44 40.67 38.42 14.05
C SER A 44 40.57 37.82 12.64
N SER A 45 40.20 36.53 12.54
CA SER A 45 40.12 35.79 11.29
C SER A 45 38.97 34.78 11.35
N PRO A 46 37.72 35.24 11.16
CA PRO A 46 36.56 34.38 11.29
C PRO A 46 36.51 33.35 10.17
N ALA A 47 36.16 32.11 10.52
CA ALA A 47 35.88 31.09 9.52
C ALA A 47 34.70 31.53 8.63
N ALA A 48 34.71 31.12 7.36
CA ALA A 48 33.70 31.52 6.37
C ALA A 48 32.25 31.16 6.78
N CYS A 49 32.05 30.18 7.68
CA CYS A 49 30.73 29.83 8.18
C CYS A 49 30.19 30.78 9.26
N VAL A 50 31.06 31.51 9.99
CA VAL A 50 30.67 32.44 11.07
C VAL A 50 30.93 33.91 10.74
N SER A 51 31.59 34.21 9.62
CA SER A 51 32.00 35.57 9.25
C SER A 51 30.83 36.55 9.10
N ALA A 52 29.74 36.14 8.43
CA ALA A 52 28.53 36.95 8.28
C ALA A 52 27.89 37.25 9.65
N TRP A 53 27.72 36.22 10.49
CA TRP A 53 27.20 36.37 11.85
C TRP A 53 28.07 37.28 12.72
N PHE A 54 29.40 37.19 12.60
CA PHE A 54 30.33 38.08 13.31
C PHE A 54 30.21 39.54 12.86
N ALA A 55 29.99 39.79 11.56
CA ALA A 55 29.75 41.13 11.05
C ALA A 55 28.46 41.73 11.62
N GLU A 56 27.39 40.93 11.73
CA GLU A 56 26.13 41.34 12.36
C GLU A 56 26.33 41.70 13.85
N MET A 57 27.05 40.87 14.60
CA MET A 57 27.35 41.15 16.01
C MET A 57 28.15 42.45 16.19
N LYS A 58 29.14 42.68 15.31
CA LYS A 58 29.94 43.92 15.32
C LYS A 58 29.07 45.15 15.07
N THR A 59 28.15 45.10 14.10
CA THR A 59 27.18 46.18 13.85
C THR A 59 26.29 46.44 15.05
N ALA A 60 25.89 45.38 15.76
CA ALA A 60 25.10 45.48 16.99
C ALA A 60 25.93 45.89 18.23
N GLY A 61 27.25 46.10 18.10
CA GLY A 61 28.12 46.50 19.22
C GLY A 61 28.36 45.42 20.27
N VAL A 62 28.13 44.15 19.95
CA VAL A 62 28.28 43.00 20.86
C VAL A 62 29.31 41.99 20.34
N GLN A 63 29.76 41.08 21.21
CA GLN A 63 30.70 40.01 20.88
C GLN A 63 30.16 38.65 21.32
N PRO A 64 30.45 37.55 20.60
CA PRO A 64 30.00 36.22 21.00
C PRO A 64 30.68 35.78 22.31
N ALA A 65 29.92 35.12 23.18
CA ALA A 65 30.48 34.48 24.37
C ALA A 65 31.04 33.10 23.99
N ILE A 66 32.26 32.78 24.44
CA ILE A 66 32.83 31.44 24.31
C ILE A 66 32.61 30.66 25.63
N VAL A 67 31.83 29.59 25.56
CA VAL A 67 31.49 28.76 26.73
C VAL A 67 32.08 27.36 26.55
N PRO A 68 32.95 26.91 27.46
CA PRO A 68 33.45 25.53 27.46
C PRO A 68 32.30 24.54 27.67
N LEU A 69 32.20 23.55 26.77
CA LEU A 69 31.27 22.43 26.89
C LEU A 69 31.95 21.23 27.55
N HIS A 70 33.21 20.96 27.17
CA HIS A 70 34.05 19.93 27.75
C HIS A 70 35.48 20.48 27.93
N GLN A 71 36.02 20.42 29.14
CA GLN A 71 37.35 20.93 29.48
C GLN A 71 38.33 19.78 29.78
N ASP A 72 39.63 20.07 29.68
CA ASP A 72 40.73 19.15 30.01
C ASP A 72 40.66 17.77 29.32
N VAL A 73 40.11 17.77 28.12
CA VAL A 73 39.88 16.56 27.31
C VAL A 73 41.16 16.20 26.55
N PRO A 74 41.58 14.93 26.50
CA PRO A 74 42.71 14.50 25.67
C PRO A 74 42.53 14.94 24.21
N VAL A 75 43.58 15.52 23.61
CA VAL A 75 43.51 16.05 22.24
C VAL A 75 43.10 14.97 21.22
N SER A 76 43.46 13.71 21.47
CA SER A 76 43.12 12.56 20.63
C SER A 76 41.61 12.31 20.47
N ILE A 77 40.76 12.78 21.39
CA ILE A 77 39.32 12.55 21.35
C ILE A 77 38.47 13.81 21.10
N LEU A 78 39.07 15.00 21.04
CA LEU A 78 38.34 16.26 20.88
C LEU A 78 37.43 16.24 19.63
N THR A 79 37.93 15.74 18.49
CA THR A 79 37.17 15.76 17.23
C THR A 79 35.90 14.91 17.32
N ARG A 80 35.95 13.80 18.07
CA ARG A 80 34.78 12.96 18.31
C ARG A 80 33.76 13.71 19.17
N LEU A 81 34.19 14.31 20.27
CA LEU A 81 33.32 15.06 21.19
C LEU A 81 32.71 16.31 20.52
N GLU A 82 33.48 17.03 19.70
CA GLU A 82 32.96 18.14 18.89
C GLU A 82 31.82 17.67 17.98
N ARG A 83 31.98 16.53 17.30
CA ARG A 83 30.95 15.96 16.42
C ARG A 83 29.72 15.49 17.20
N GLU A 84 29.91 14.85 18.36
CA GLU A 84 28.82 14.42 19.24
C GLU A 84 28.01 15.62 19.72
N GLU A 85 28.66 16.70 20.14
CA GLU A 85 27.99 17.94 20.57
C GLU A 85 27.25 18.64 19.44
N ILE A 86 27.88 18.79 18.26
CA ILE A 86 27.22 19.34 17.07
C ILE A 86 25.99 18.51 16.72
N THR A 87 26.09 17.18 16.77
CA THR A 87 24.99 16.29 16.43
C THR A 87 23.84 16.41 17.42
N ARG A 88 24.14 16.37 18.72
CA ARG A 88 23.14 16.53 19.78
C ARG A 88 22.36 17.84 19.63
N ARG A 89 23.07 18.96 19.50
CA ARG A 89 22.48 20.30 19.40
C ARG A 89 21.65 20.50 18.14
N LEU A 90 22.08 19.93 17.01
CA LEU A 90 21.27 19.93 15.78
C LEU A 90 20.01 19.08 15.92
N LEU A 91 20.07 17.95 16.64
CA LEU A 91 18.89 17.13 16.94
C LEU A 91 17.92 17.84 17.91
N ASP A 92 18.44 18.74 18.74
CA ASP A 92 17.67 19.63 19.63
C ASP A 92 17.10 20.87 18.89
N GLY A 93 17.38 21.01 17.58
CA GLY A 93 16.88 22.11 16.75
C GLY A 93 17.69 23.41 16.84
N GLU A 94 18.89 23.40 17.45
CA GLU A 94 19.72 24.59 17.54
C GLU A 94 20.27 25.00 16.16
N PRO A 95 20.24 26.30 15.80
CA PRO A 95 20.64 26.79 14.49
C PRO A 95 22.18 26.94 14.38
N LEU A 96 22.90 25.82 14.44
CA LEU A 96 24.36 25.80 14.34
C LEU A 96 24.86 26.15 12.92
N LEU A 97 25.92 26.94 12.86
CA LEU A 97 26.59 27.39 11.64
C LEU A 97 27.70 26.43 11.16
N ASN A 98 27.97 25.34 11.89
CA ASN A 98 28.95 24.32 11.49
C ASN A 98 28.55 23.73 10.12
N LYS A 99 29.38 23.91 9.07
CA LYS A 99 29.05 23.40 7.71
C LYS A 99 29.57 21.98 7.45
N GLY A 100 30.71 21.60 8.03
CA GLY A 100 31.42 20.36 7.69
C GLY A 100 31.15 19.14 8.58
N SER A 101 30.61 19.33 9.79
CA SER A 101 30.46 18.26 10.80
C SER A 101 29.00 17.84 11.04
N THR A 102 28.11 18.14 10.09
CA THR A 102 26.65 17.98 10.26
C THR A 102 26.06 16.80 9.51
N GLY A 103 26.88 16.01 8.83
CA GLY A 103 26.44 14.88 8.01
C GLY A 103 25.60 13.88 8.81
N ASP A 104 26.08 13.47 9.98
CA ASP A 104 25.39 12.46 10.80
C ASP A 104 24.09 13.00 11.41
N ALA A 105 24.10 14.25 11.88
CA ALA A 105 22.91 14.93 12.37
C ALA A 105 21.83 15.08 11.28
N ARG A 106 22.23 15.48 10.06
CA ARG A 106 21.32 15.60 8.91
C ARG A 106 20.74 14.24 8.51
N LYS A 107 21.55 13.17 8.50
CA LYS A 107 21.06 11.81 8.27
C LYS A 107 20.04 11.39 9.33
N ALA A 108 20.32 11.67 10.60
CA ALA A 108 19.41 11.35 11.69
C ALA A 108 18.10 12.16 11.62
N LEU A 109 18.16 13.46 11.33
CA LEU A 109 16.99 14.31 11.11
C LEU A 109 16.18 13.86 9.89
N ALA A 110 16.83 13.53 8.78
CA ALA A 110 16.18 13.00 7.58
C ALA A 110 15.50 11.66 7.88
N LYS A 111 16.16 10.77 8.62
CA LYS A 111 15.57 9.50 9.08
C LYS A 111 14.34 9.72 9.94
N ARG A 112 14.40 10.61 10.95
CA ARG A 112 13.24 10.97 11.78
C ARG A 112 12.11 11.58 10.97
N ALA A 113 12.41 12.43 9.99
CA ALA A 113 11.41 13.03 9.12
C ALA A 113 10.72 11.98 8.23
N GLU A 114 11.49 11.00 7.73
CA GLU A 114 10.95 9.90 6.94
C GLU A 114 10.14 8.91 7.79
N GLU A 115 10.58 8.60 9.00
CA GLU A 115 9.81 7.82 9.98
C GLU A 115 8.50 8.52 10.32
N ALA A 116 8.55 9.83 10.64
CA ALA A 116 7.36 10.62 10.91
C ALA A 116 6.42 10.71 9.69
N ARG A 117 6.97 10.76 8.47
CA ARG A 117 6.18 10.71 7.24
C ARG A 117 5.51 9.34 7.07
N THR A 118 6.26 8.26 7.26
CA THR A 118 5.76 6.88 7.18
C THR A 118 4.62 6.67 8.16
N GLU A 119 4.79 7.16 9.39
CA GLU A 119 3.78 7.06 10.44
C GLU A 119 2.52 7.88 10.12
N ARG A 120 2.66 9.12 9.59
CA ARG A 120 1.50 9.90 9.12
C ARG A 120 0.75 9.19 7.99
N VAL A 121 1.47 8.60 7.03
CA VAL A 121 0.86 7.84 5.94
C VAL A 121 0.16 6.59 6.48
N ARG A 122 0.76 5.87 7.44
CA ARG A 122 0.14 4.72 8.10
C ARG A 122 -1.15 5.09 8.82
N ALA A 123 -1.12 6.15 9.65
CA ALA A 123 -2.29 6.66 10.36
C ALA A 123 -3.41 7.10 9.40
N ALA A 124 -3.06 7.73 8.27
CA ALA A 124 -4.01 8.08 7.23
C ALA A 124 -4.66 6.86 6.56
N TRP A 125 -3.90 5.77 6.33
CA TRP A 125 -4.45 4.49 5.87
C TRP A 125 -5.35 3.84 6.91
N GLU A 126 -4.97 3.90 8.19
CA GLU A 126 -5.78 3.40 9.31
C GLU A 126 -7.13 4.12 9.41
N GLU A 127 -7.13 5.46 9.35
CA GLU A 127 -8.35 6.25 9.30
C GLU A 127 -9.23 5.87 8.10
N ALA A 128 -8.64 5.82 6.90
CA ALA A 128 -9.38 5.43 5.70
C ALA A 128 -9.94 4.01 5.79
N ALA A 129 -9.22 3.08 6.42
CA ALA A 129 -9.63 1.71 6.63
C ALA A 129 -10.88 1.61 7.52
N HIS A 130 -10.89 2.32 8.65
CA HIS A 130 -12.05 2.38 9.52
C HIS A 130 -13.26 3.03 8.83
N ARG A 131 -13.07 4.15 8.12
CA ARG A 131 -14.16 4.81 7.38
C ARG A 131 -14.72 3.94 6.26
N THR A 132 -13.85 3.24 5.53
CA THR A 132 -14.22 2.24 4.51
C THR A 132 -15.04 1.11 5.11
N ARG A 133 -14.58 0.55 6.25
CA ARG A 133 -15.28 -0.52 6.96
C ARG A 133 -16.67 -0.11 7.45
N VAL A 134 -16.80 1.10 7.99
CA VAL A 134 -18.09 1.66 8.42
C VAL A 134 -19.01 1.87 7.22
N GLY A 135 -18.49 2.39 6.11
CA GLY A 135 -19.27 2.67 4.91
C GLY A 135 -19.77 1.42 4.18
N LEU A 136 -18.94 0.37 4.10
CA LEU A 136 -19.27 -0.83 3.32
C LEU A 136 -19.83 -1.99 4.15
N GLY A 137 -19.63 -2.00 5.46
CA GLY A 137 -20.03 -3.14 6.31
C GLY A 137 -19.09 -4.34 6.28
N GLY A 138 -17.96 -4.26 5.57
CA GLY A 138 -16.97 -5.34 5.44
C GLY A 138 -17.07 -6.09 4.10
N PRO A 139 -16.40 -7.25 3.97
CA PRO A 139 -16.42 -8.06 2.75
C PRO A 139 -17.79 -8.74 2.55
N LEU A 140 -18.05 -9.10 1.30
CA LEU A 140 -19.21 -9.92 0.95
C LEU A 140 -19.12 -11.31 1.60
N PRO A 141 -20.25 -11.85 2.10
CA PRO A 141 -20.27 -13.20 2.64
C PRO A 141 -20.00 -14.22 1.53
N PRO A 142 -19.41 -15.38 1.86
CA PRO A 142 -19.26 -16.45 0.89
C PRO A 142 -20.65 -16.89 0.35
N GLY A 143 -21.66 -16.91 1.23
CA GLY A 143 -23.01 -17.40 0.95
C GLY A 143 -23.08 -18.92 0.84
N ASP A 144 -24.22 -19.43 0.34
CA ASP A 144 -24.45 -20.85 0.09
C ASP A 144 -23.71 -21.34 -1.17
N ILE A 145 -22.39 -21.29 -1.15
CA ILE A 145 -21.57 -21.72 -2.28
C ILE A 145 -21.68 -23.25 -2.43
N PRO A 146 -22.11 -23.77 -3.59
CA PRO A 146 -22.09 -25.19 -3.86
C PRO A 146 -20.69 -25.77 -3.62
N SER A 147 -20.64 -26.87 -2.87
CA SER A 147 -19.39 -27.59 -2.59
C SER A 147 -18.69 -27.95 -3.89
N ALA A 148 -17.45 -27.49 -4.05
CA ALA A 148 -16.60 -27.89 -5.16
C ALA A 148 -16.36 -29.41 -5.07
N PRO A 149 -16.39 -30.15 -6.19
CA PRO A 149 -16.21 -31.60 -6.14
C PRO A 149 -14.79 -31.91 -5.68
N PHE A 150 -14.66 -32.67 -4.60
CA PHE A 150 -13.39 -33.22 -4.15
C PHE A 150 -13.35 -34.70 -4.55
N PRO A 151 -12.50 -35.10 -5.51
CA PRO A 151 -12.53 -36.47 -6.02
C PRO A 151 -12.21 -37.47 -4.90
N GLU A 152 -13.09 -38.44 -4.67
CA GLU A 152 -12.90 -39.48 -3.64
C GLU A 152 -11.59 -40.25 -3.86
N ASN A 153 -11.25 -40.48 -5.13
CA ASN A 153 -10.02 -41.12 -5.51
C ASN A 153 -8.77 -40.28 -5.21
N VAL A 154 -8.87 -38.96 -5.06
CA VAL A 154 -7.79 -38.10 -4.55
C VAL A 154 -7.74 -38.21 -3.03
N TRP A 155 -8.90 -38.11 -2.36
CA TRP A 155 -9.01 -38.15 -0.90
C TRP A 155 -8.43 -39.43 -0.29
N GLN A 156 -8.69 -40.60 -0.88
CA GLN A 156 -8.16 -41.88 -0.40
C GLN A 156 -6.62 -41.94 -0.32
N TYR A 157 -5.89 -41.15 -1.12
CA TYR A 157 -4.42 -41.12 -1.12
C TYR A 157 -3.83 -40.17 -0.10
N ILE A 158 -4.60 -39.20 0.39
CA ILE A 158 -4.12 -38.13 1.26
C ILE A 158 -3.60 -38.67 2.61
N PRO A 159 -4.30 -39.59 3.32
CA PRO A 159 -3.77 -40.14 4.58
C PRO A 159 -2.42 -40.84 4.41
N SER A 160 -2.22 -41.59 3.33
CA SER A 160 -0.93 -42.23 3.03
C SER A 160 0.16 -41.21 2.70
N LEU A 161 -0.19 -40.10 2.03
CA LEU A 161 0.73 -39.01 1.77
C LEU A 161 1.19 -38.35 3.08
N TRP A 162 0.26 -38.07 4.00
CA TRP A 162 0.60 -37.52 5.32
C TRP A 162 1.51 -38.43 6.13
N GLN A 163 1.23 -39.74 6.14
CA GLN A 163 2.11 -40.73 6.77
C GLN A 163 3.52 -40.72 6.16
N ALA A 164 3.63 -40.58 4.84
CA ALA A 164 4.92 -40.50 4.17
C ALA A 164 5.66 -39.18 4.48
N GLN A 165 4.93 -38.07 4.63
CA GLN A 165 5.50 -36.80 5.10
C GLN A 165 6.01 -36.90 6.54
N ASP A 166 5.25 -37.55 7.44
CA ASP A 166 5.67 -37.80 8.83
C ASP A 166 6.97 -38.62 8.87
N ALA A 167 7.05 -39.68 8.06
CA ALA A 167 8.25 -40.50 7.95
C ALA A 167 9.47 -39.72 7.43
N VAL A 168 9.26 -38.77 6.51
CA VAL A 168 10.32 -37.86 6.05
C VAL A 168 10.79 -36.95 7.20
N THR A 169 9.87 -36.33 7.93
CA THR A 169 10.21 -35.46 9.07
C THR A 169 10.94 -36.21 10.17
N GLU A 170 10.47 -37.40 10.56
CA GLU A 170 11.14 -38.25 11.55
C GLU A 170 12.55 -38.64 11.11
N ALA A 171 12.73 -38.98 9.83
CA ALA A 171 14.03 -39.30 9.26
C ALA A 171 14.97 -38.07 9.21
N GLN A 172 14.46 -36.87 8.91
CA GLN A 172 15.21 -35.61 8.97
C GLN A 172 15.71 -35.32 10.40
N GLU A 173 14.84 -35.50 11.40
CA GLU A 173 15.18 -35.28 12.81
C GLU A 173 16.19 -36.31 13.34
N SER A 174 16.11 -37.54 12.83
CA SER A 174 16.98 -38.65 13.22
C SER A 174 18.34 -38.65 12.50
N SER A 175 18.44 -38.01 11.32
CA SER A 175 19.68 -37.99 10.55
C SER A 175 20.69 -37.00 11.12
N GLN A 176 21.90 -37.48 11.42
CA GLN A 176 23.05 -36.62 11.73
C GLN A 176 23.72 -36.08 10.46
N ASP A 177 23.48 -36.71 9.30
CA ASP A 177 24.06 -36.31 8.03
C ASP A 177 23.06 -35.48 7.21
N ARG A 178 23.45 -34.25 6.87
CA ARG A 178 22.64 -33.35 6.03
C ARG A 178 22.56 -33.81 4.57
N PHE A 179 23.40 -34.75 4.15
CA PHE A 179 23.50 -35.25 2.79
C PHE A 179 23.12 -36.72 2.63
N ASP A 180 22.28 -37.26 3.51
CA ASP A 180 21.76 -38.62 3.36
C ASP A 180 20.97 -38.77 2.04
N GLU A 181 21.57 -39.47 1.09
CA GLU A 181 21.02 -39.69 -0.26
C GLU A 181 19.70 -40.48 -0.24
N ALA A 182 19.49 -41.35 0.76
CA ALA A 182 18.25 -42.10 0.92
C ALA A 182 17.11 -41.19 1.38
N LEU A 183 17.39 -40.28 2.32
CA LEU A 183 16.44 -39.26 2.79
C LEU A 183 16.03 -38.32 1.65
N TRP A 184 16.99 -37.80 0.88
CA TRP A 184 16.72 -36.97 -0.30
C TRP A 184 15.88 -37.71 -1.34
N GLY A 185 16.15 -39.01 -1.54
CA GLY A 185 15.37 -39.87 -2.42
C GLY A 185 13.92 -40.05 -1.95
N LEU A 186 13.69 -40.18 -0.65
CA LEU A 186 12.35 -40.26 -0.05
C LEU A 186 11.60 -38.93 -0.17
N GLU A 187 12.22 -37.81 0.21
CA GLU A 187 11.66 -36.46 0.08
C GLU A 187 11.17 -36.17 -1.34
N ARG A 188 12.00 -36.51 -2.33
CA ARG A 188 11.65 -36.34 -3.74
C ARG A 188 10.41 -37.18 -4.12
N LYS A 189 10.34 -38.44 -3.71
CA LYS A 189 9.19 -39.31 -3.99
C LYS A 189 7.90 -38.78 -3.34
N VAL A 190 7.98 -38.30 -2.11
CA VAL A 190 6.83 -37.71 -1.40
C VAL A 190 6.37 -36.44 -2.10
N ARG A 191 7.28 -35.53 -2.45
CA ARG A 191 6.96 -34.31 -3.21
C ARG A 191 6.36 -34.62 -4.58
N ASP A 192 6.89 -35.62 -5.32
CA ASP A 192 6.36 -36.02 -6.61
C ASP A 192 4.95 -36.65 -6.47
N ALA A 193 4.67 -37.36 -5.38
CA ALA A 193 3.34 -37.85 -5.05
C ALA A 193 2.38 -36.70 -4.73
N GLU A 194 2.80 -35.75 -3.88
CA GLU A 194 2.04 -34.56 -3.53
C GLU A 194 1.68 -33.71 -4.76
N GLU A 195 2.63 -33.45 -5.65
CA GLU A 195 2.39 -32.68 -6.88
C GLU A 195 1.37 -33.37 -7.79
N ARG A 196 1.42 -34.71 -7.89
CA ARG A 196 0.43 -35.48 -8.68
C ARG A 196 -0.97 -35.40 -8.09
N VAL A 197 -1.10 -35.65 -6.79
CA VAL A 197 -2.39 -35.63 -6.07
C VAL A 197 -2.99 -34.22 -6.09
N SER A 198 -2.18 -33.19 -5.82
CA SER A 198 -2.61 -31.79 -5.85
C SER A 198 -2.95 -31.30 -7.27
N SER A 199 -2.19 -31.69 -8.28
CA SER A 199 -2.53 -31.42 -9.69
C SER A 199 -3.82 -32.10 -10.12
N GLN A 200 -4.06 -33.34 -9.67
CA GLN A 200 -5.33 -34.03 -9.94
C GLN A 200 -6.51 -33.30 -9.29
N LEU A 201 -6.37 -32.88 -8.03
CA LEU A 201 -7.37 -32.05 -7.36
C LEU A 201 -7.65 -30.77 -8.16
N TRP A 202 -6.61 -29.99 -8.47
CA TRP A 202 -6.76 -28.76 -9.25
C TRP A 202 -7.46 -29.00 -10.59
N ASN A 203 -7.03 -30.01 -11.34
CA ASN A 203 -7.61 -30.33 -12.64
C ASN A 203 -9.09 -30.71 -12.56
N SER A 204 -9.54 -31.31 -11.45
CA SER A 204 -10.93 -31.68 -11.25
C SER A 204 -11.86 -30.49 -10.99
N VAL A 205 -11.37 -29.41 -10.37
CA VAL A 205 -12.21 -28.26 -9.99
C VAL A 205 -12.01 -27.04 -10.89
N ARG A 206 -10.86 -26.89 -11.55
CA ARG A 206 -10.49 -25.68 -12.29
C ARG A 206 -11.45 -25.30 -13.43
N ALA A 207 -12.20 -26.25 -13.98
CA ALA A 207 -13.16 -25.95 -15.04
C ALA A 207 -14.38 -25.18 -14.52
N GLY A 208 -14.74 -25.36 -13.23
CA GLY A 208 -15.91 -24.73 -12.61
C GLY A 208 -15.75 -23.24 -12.34
N TRP A 209 -14.53 -22.72 -12.21
CA TRP A 209 -14.28 -21.29 -11.95
C TRP A 209 -13.94 -20.50 -13.21
N GLY A 210 -14.54 -20.85 -14.35
CA GLY A 210 -14.19 -20.26 -15.63
C GLY A 210 -14.41 -18.75 -15.77
N LEU A 211 -15.16 -18.11 -14.86
CA LEU A 211 -15.29 -16.65 -14.82
C LEU A 211 -14.06 -15.94 -14.25
N MET A 212 -13.31 -16.59 -13.36
CA MET A 212 -12.03 -16.08 -12.86
C MET A 212 -10.86 -16.41 -13.78
N ARG A 213 -10.93 -17.58 -14.41
CA ARG A 213 -9.80 -18.13 -15.17
C ARG A 213 -9.63 -17.43 -16.51
N GLY A 214 -8.37 -17.24 -16.90
CA GLY A 214 -7.99 -16.62 -18.17
C GLY A 214 -8.19 -15.10 -18.25
N ARG A 215 -8.75 -14.47 -17.20
CA ARG A 215 -8.83 -13.01 -17.07
C ARG A 215 -7.60 -12.41 -16.39
N ASP A 216 -7.01 -13.15 -15.45
CA ASP A 216 -5.82 -12.76 -14.70
C ASP A 216 -4.96 -13.97 -14.31
N ASP A 217 -3.78 -14.10 -14.92
CA ASP A 217 -2.81 -15.17 -14.65
C ASP A 217 -2.35 -15.23 -13.19
N LYS A 218 -2.33 -14.10 -12.48
CA LYS A 218 -1.86 -14.05 -11.09
C LYS A 218 -2.93 -14.56 -10.13
N VAL A 219 -4.19 -14.19 -10.37
CA VAL A 219 -5.34 -14.76 -9.65
C VAL A 219 -5.46 -16.26 -9.95
N ASP A 220 -5.31 -16.71 -11.21
CA ASP A 220 -5.35 -18.14 -11.56
C ASP A 220 -4.24 -18.92 -10.84
N LYS A 221 -3.01 -18.41 -10.85
CA LYS A 221 -1.88 -19.03 -10.12
C LYS A 221 -2.10 -19.07 -8.61
N LYS A 222 -2.68 -18.01 -8.04
CA LYS A 222 -2.97 -17.97 -6.61
C LYS A 222 -4.06 -18.96 -6.24
N LEU A 223 -5.11 -19.05 -7.05
CA LEU A 223 -6.19 -20.01 -6.89
C LEU A 223 -5.67 -21.45 -7.01
N GLU A 224 -4.87 -21.74 -8.05
CA GLU A 224 -4.20 -23.04 -8.20
C GLU A 224 -3.37 -23.38 -6.96
N SER A 225 -2.52 -22.45 -6.50
CA SER A 225 -1.69 -22.63 -5.31
C SER A 225 -2.51 -22.90 -4.06
N MET A 226 -3.62 -22.18 -3.85
CA MET A 226 -4.50 -22.41 -2.71
C MET A 226 -5.15 -23.79 -2.80
N VAL A 227 -5.75 -24.14 -3.95
CA VAL A 227 -6.42 -25.44 -4.13
C VAL A 227 -5.42 -26.59 -3.96
N LYS A 228 -4.28 -26.54 -4.66
CA LYS A 228 -3.21 -27.56 -4.56
C LYS A 228 -2.72 -27.73 -3.13
N GLY A 229 -2.50 -26.63 -2.42
CA GLY A 229 -2.04 -26.63 -1.03
C GLY A 229 -3.00 -27.31 -0.06
N THR A 230 -4.28 -27.54 -0.43
CA THR A 230 -5.22 -28.27 0.43
C THR A 230 -4.79 -29.71 0.68
N VAL A 231 -4.08 -30.33 -0.26
CA VAL A 231 -3.58 -31.72 -0.12
C VAL A 231 -2.57 -31.86 1.03
N GLY A 232 -1.76 -30.83 1.27
CA GLY A 232 -0.81 -30.79 2.39
C GLY A 232 -1.43 -30.41 3.73
N ILE A 233 -2.71 -30.01 3.77
CA ILE A 233 -3.41 -29.59 5.00
C ILE A 233 -4.12 -30.80 5.60
N ARG A 234 -3.81 -31.09 6.87
CA ARG A 234 -4.44 -32.18 7.65
C ARG A 234 -5.88 -31.84 8.06
N CYS A 235 -6.80 -31.94 7.11
CA CYS A 235 -8.24 -31.81 7.36
C CYS A 235 -8.76 -33.06 8.07
N GLU A 236 -9.74 -32.90 8.97
CA GLU A 236 -10.28 -34.03 9.73
C GLU A 236 -11.26 -34.87 8.89
N SER A 237 -11.87 -34.25 7.87
CA SER A 237 -12.84 -34.91 7.00
C SER A 237 -12.77 -34.41 5.55
N LEU A 238 -13.38 -35.18 4.65
CA LEU A 238 -13.58 -34.80 3.25
C LEU A 238 -14.42 -33.54 3.13
N GLU A 239 -15.40 -33.34 4.03
CA GLU A 239 -16.26 -32.16 4.05
C GLU A 239 -15.45 -30.88 4.31
N GLU A 240 -14.53 -30.92 5.28
CA GLU A 240 -13.66 -29.77 5.56
C GLU A 240 -12.68 -29.47 4.42
N ALA A 241 -12.07 -30.50 3.84
CA ALA A 241 -11.20 -30.33 2.68
C ALA A 241 -11.96 -29.72 1.49
N THR A 242 -13.19 -30.19 1.26
CA THR A 242 -14.11 -29.66 0.25
C THR A 242 -14.45 -28.21 0.52
N ARG A 243 -14.78 -27.86 1.77
CA ARG A 243 -15.08 -26.49 2.19
C ARG A 243 -13.89 -25.56 1.97
N LEU A 244 -12.67 -25.99 2.29
CA LEU A 244 -11.44 -25.21 2.04
C LEU A 244 -11.22 -24.92 0.55
N VAL A 245 -11.39 -25.93 -0.31
CA VAL A 245 -11.29 -25.77 -1.77
C VAL A 245 -12.35 -24.79 -2.28
N THR A 246 -13.58 -24.90 -1.76
CA THR A 246 -14.73 -24.08 -2.15
C THR A 246 -14.56 -22.61 -1.76
N LEU A 247 -13.96 -22.32 -0.59
CA LEU A 247 -13.75 -20.95 -0.10
C LEU A 247 -12.54 -20.25 -0.72
N ALA A 248 -11.64 -20.96 -1.39
CA ALA A 248 -10.41 -20.38 -1.94
C ALA A 248 -10.64 -19.18 -2.88
N PRO A 249 -11.58 -19.23 -3.86
CA PRO A 249 -11.80 -18.08 -4.74
C PRO A 249 -12.48 -16.90 -4.02
N TRP A 250 -13.35 -17.17 -3.03
CA TRP A 250 -13.93 -16.14 -2.17
C TRP A 250 -12.84 -15.41 -1.36
N CYS A 251 -11.89 -16.13 -0.75
CA CYS A 251 -10.76 -15.50 -0.06
C CYS A 251 -9.95 -14.58 -0.99
N ILE A 252 -9.70 -15.02 -2.23
CA ILE A 252 -8.93 -14.23 -3.19
C ILE A 252 -9.68 -12.96 -3.61
N ILE A 253 -10.98 -13.04 -3.89
CA ILE A 253 -11.74 -11.91 -4.43
C ILE A 253 -12.23 -10.99 -3.32
N ALA A 254 -12.92 -11.54 -2.33
CA ALA A 254 -13.64 -10.78 -1.31
C ALA A 254 -12.74 -10.37 -0.14
N ILE A 255 -11.74 -11.19 0.25
CA ILE A 255 -10.92 -10.92 1.43
C ILE A 255 -9.62 -10.17 1.11
N THR A 256 -8.99 -10.43 -0.04
CA THR A 256 -7.73 -9.76 -0.43
C THR A 256 -7.75 -8.23 -0.31
N PRO A 257 -8.77 -7.49 -0.79
CA PRO A 257 -8.79 -6.03 -0.65
C PRO A 257 -8.71 -5.57 0.82
N TRP A 258 -9.40 -6.29 1.71
CA TRP A 258 -9.44 -5.97 3.14
C TRP A 258 -8.17 -6.35 3.87
N ALA A 259 -7.59 -7.53 3.56
CA ALA A 259 -6.30 -7.94 4.12
C ALA A 259 -5.18 -6.99 3.69
N ALA A 260 -5.16 -6.58 2.41
CA ALA A 260 -4.21 -5.59 1.92
C ALA A 260 -4.39 -4.22 2.59
N LEU A 261 -5.64 -3.78 2.79
CA LEU A 261 -5.95 -2.54 3.49
C LEU A 261 -5.52 -2.57 4.96
N ALA A 262 -5.80 -3.66 5.69
CA ALA A 262 -5.35 -3.86 7.06
C ALA A 262 -3.82 -3.80 7.17
N ALA A 263 -3.11 -4.54 6.32
CA ALA A 263 -1.64 -4.54 6.29
C ALA A 263 -1.07 -3.13 6.07
N ARG A 264 -1.67 -2.37 5.15
CA ARG A 264 -1.23 -1.02 4.80
C ARG A 264 -1.54 0.02 5.89
N ALA A 265 -2.65 -0.18 6.60
CA ALA A 265 -3.02 0.58 7.80
C ALA A 265 -2.17 0.22 9.03
N GLY A 266 -1.39 -0.87 8.99
CA GLY A 266 -0.71 -1.40 10.16
C GLY A 266 -1.65 -2.03 11.19
N LEU A 267 -2.86 -2.44 10.75
CA LEU A 267 -3.78 -3.24 11.56
C LEU A 267 -3.28 -4.69 11.63
N SER A 268 -3.65 -5.38 12.71
CA SER A 268 -3.29 -6.78 12.92
C SER A 268 -3.89 -7.67 11.83
N LEU A 269 -3.07 -8.59 11.32
CA LEU A 269 -3.50 -9.69 10.44
C LEU A 269 -3.61 -11.02 11.20
N ASP A 270 -3.53 -10.97 12.53
CA ASP A 270 -3.97 -12.08 13.35
C ASP A 270 -5.47 -12.33 13.12
N ILE A 271 -5.89 -13.59 13.11
CA ILE A 271 -7.26 -13.94 12.75
C ILE A 271 -8.29 -13.37 13.73
N ASP A 272 -7.99 -13.33 15.03
CA ASP A 272 -8.94 -12.87 16.04
C ASP A 272 -9.18 -11.37 15.90
N ASP A 273 -8.10 -10.59 15.79
CA ASP A 273 -8.16 -9.15 15.60
C ASP A 273 -8.76 -8.78 14.24
N PHE A 274 -8.32 -9.45 13.17
CA PHE A 274 -8.74 -9.13 11.81
C PHE A 274 -10.23 -9.44 11.61
N ALA A 275 -10.72 -10.60 12.07
CA ALA A 275 -12.13 -10.95 11.95
C ALA A 275 -13.02 -9.96 12.73
N THR A 276 -12.62 -9.62 13.96
CA THR A 276 -13.31 -8.63 14.80
C THR A 276 -13.40 -7.25 14.15
N TRP A 277 -12.34 -6.82 13.47
CA TRP A 277 -12.33 -5.53 12.78
C TRP A 277 -13.12 -5.57 11.46
N VAL A 278 -12.92 -6.61 10.65
CA VAL A 278 -13.30 -6.59 9.24
C VAL A 278 -14.78 -6.84 9.00
N THR A 279 -15.52 -7.42 9.95
CA THR A 279 -16.93 -7.77 9.75
C THR A 279 -17.70 -7.90 11.06
N ASP A 280 -19.01 -7.59 11.01
CA ASP A 280 -19.97 -7.93 12.07
C ASP A 280 -20.87 -9.11 11.64
N ARG A 281 -20.60 -9.71 10.47
CA ARG A 281 -21.41 -10.76 9.87
C ARG A 281 -20.90 -12.13 10.34
N PRO A 282 -21.71 -12.93 11.06
CA PRO A 282 -21.28 -14.22 11.58
C PRO A 282 -20.78 -15.18 10.48
N GLU A 283 -21.39 -15.13 9.29
CA GLU A 283 -21.04 -15.98 8.15
C GLU A 283 -19.64 -15.70 7.60
N VAL A 284 -19.23 -14.43 7.58
CA VAL A 284 -17.89 -14.01 7.14
C VAL A 284 -16.87 -14.40 8.20
N GLU A 285 -17.17 -14.13 9.47
CA GLU A 285 -16.31 -14.47 10.60
C GLU A 285 -16.05 -15.98 10.66
N ASP A 286 -17.10 -16.81 10.60
CA ASP A 286 -16.98 -18.27 10.61
C ASP A 286 -16.14 -18.78 9.45
N ALA A 287 -16.37 -18.28 8.22
CA ALA A 287 -15.58 -18.67 7.06
C ALA A 287 -14.10 -18.24 7.19
N LEU A 288 -13.82 -17.04 7.69
CA LEU A 288 -12.45 -16.56 7.92
C LEU A 288 -11.73 -17.43 8.95
N ARG A 289 -12.36 -17.69 10.10
CA ARG A 289 -11.81 -18.52 11.18
C ARG A 289 -11.56 -19.94 10.69
N PHE A 290 -12.52 -20.52 9.97
CA PHE A 290 -12.39 -21.84 9.38
C PHE A 290 -11.17 -21.95 8.46
N VAL A 291 -11.01 -21.03 7.50
CA VAL A 291 -9.91 -21.09 6.55
C VAL A 291 -8.57 -20.79 7.24
N CYS A 292 -8.51 -19.82 8.14
CA CYS A 292 -7.26 -19.44 8.82
C CYS A 292 -6.79 -20.46 9.86
N ARG A 293 -7.69 -21.23 10.46
CA ARG A 293 -7.36 -22.41 11.28
C ARG A 293 -6.46 -23.39 10.51
N TYR A 294 -6.78 -23.62 9.24
CA TYR A 294 -6.05 -24.54 8.37
C TYR A 294 -4.89 -23.91 7.60
N ARG A 295 -4.90 -22.57 7.48
CA ARG A 295 -3.86 -21.82 6.77
C ARG A 295 -3.37 -20.64 7.60
N PRO A 296 -2.56 -20.90 8.65
CA PRO A 296 -1.89 -19.83 9.38
C PRO A 296 -1.11 -18.92 8.42
N GLY A 297 -1.26 -17.61 8.57
CA GLY A 297 -0.61 -16.63 7.68
C GLY A 297 -1.30 -16.41 6.32
N LEU A 298 -2.47 -17.02 6.06
CA LEU A 298 -3.22 -16.75 4.83
C LEU A 298 -3.46 -15.25 4.60
N LEU A 299 -3.87 -14.51 5.64
CA LEU A 299 -4.14 -13.08 5.54
C LEU A 299 -2.91 -12.29 5.09
N GLY A 300 -1.71 -12.61 5.61
CA GLY A 300 -0.46 -12.03 5.14
C GLY A 300 -0.17 -12.36 3.66
N HIS A 301 -0.45 -13.60 3.24
CA HIS A 301 -0.31 -13.99 1.84
C HIS A 301 -1.32 -13.30 0.90
N LEU A 302 -2.54 -13.06 1.36
CA LEU A 302 -3.54 -12.30 0.60
C LEU A 302 -3.15 -10.82 0.54
N ALA A 303 -2.72 -10.22 1.65
CA ALA A 303 -2.22 -8.86 1.68
C ALA A 303 -1.04 -8.64 0.71
N GLY A 304 -0.15 -9.63 0.57
CA GLY A 304 0.95 -9.59 -0.39
C GLY A 304 0.53 -9.54 -1.87
N MET A 305 -0.74 -9.82 -2.19
CA MET A 305 -1.28 -9.64 -3.54
C MET A 305 -1.42 -8.17 -3.94
N GLU A 306 -1.29 -7.23 -2.99
CA GLU A 306 -1.27 -5.78 -3.22
C GLU A 306 -0.30 -5.38 -4.34
N HIS A 307 0.84 -6.06 -4.45
CA HIS A 307 1.91 -5.73 -5.40
C HIS A 307 1.79 -6.46 -6.74
N TYR A 308 0.69 -7.17 -7.02
CA TYR A 308 0.54 -7.91 -8.27
C TYR A 308 0.26 -6.99 -9.47
N ASN A 309 -0.38 -5.84 -9.22
CA ASN A 309 -0.60 -4.79 -10.20
C ASN A 309 -0.37 -3.41 -9.57
N ASP A 310 0.73 -2.73 -9.93
CA ASP A 310 1.02 -1.37 -9.45
C ASP A 310 0.03 -0.30 -9.95
N ALA A 311 -0.79 -0.62 -10.96
CA ALA A 311 -1.84 0.25 -11.46
C ALA A 311 -3.17 0.06 -10.73
N LEU A 312 -3.44 -1.14 -10.18
CA LEU A 312 -4.71 -1.50 -9.55
C LEU A 312 -4.44 -2.25 -8.24
N ARG A 313 -3.99 -1.51 -7.25
CA ARG A 313 -3.78 -2.07 -5.93
C ARG A 313 -5.14 -2.30 -5.25
N PRO A 314 -5.46 -3.53 -4.79
CA PRO A 314 -6.73 -3.86 -4.16
C PRO A 314 -7.12 -2.91 -3.01
N SER A 315 -6.18 -2.54 -2.13
CA SER A 315 -6.49 -1.66 -1.00
C SER A 315 -6.83 -0.23 -1.45
N GLU A 316 -6.07 0.29 -2.43
CA GLU A 316 -6.32 1.61 -3.01
C GLU A 316 -7.68 1.63 -3.72
N HIS A 317 -8.03 0.56 -4.43
CA HIS A 317 -9.32 0.43 -5.11
C HIS A 317 -10.47 0.43 -4.13
N LEU A 318 -10.37 -0.38 -3.06
CA LEU A 318 -11.38 -0.44 -2.02
C LEU A 318 -11.61 0.94 -1.37
N VAL A 319 -10.54 1.64 -0.98
CA VAL A 319 -10.63 2.98 -0.37
C VAL A 319 -11.16 4.03 -1.35
N ALA A 320 -10.67 4.05 -2.59
CA ALA A 320 -11.11 5.02 -3.60
C ALA A 320 -12.61 4.87 -3.90
N ALA A 321 -13.06 3.62 -4.03
CA ALA A 321 -14.45 3.32 -4.33
C ALA A 321 -15.36 3.62 -3.13
N ALA A 322 -14.96 3.27 -1.91
CA ALA A 322 -15.71 3.64 -0.71
C ALA A 322 -15.80 5.16 -0.54
N ALA A 323 -14.68 5.89 -0.61
CA ALA A 323 -14.64 7.34 -0.45
C ALA A 323 -15.44 8.09 -1.54
N ALA A 324 -15.57 7.50 -2.72
CA ALA A 324 -16.37 8.06 -3.81
C ALA A 324 -17.88 8.01 -3.53
N HIS A 325 -18.34 7.07 -2.70
CA HIS A 325 -19.75 6.75 -2.52
C HIS A 325 -20.22 6.81 -1.06
N THR A 326 -19.37 7.24 -0.14
CA THR A 326 -19.69 7.40 1.28
C THR A 326 -19.29 8.80 1.74
N PRO A 327 -19.89 9.35 2.81
CA PRO A 327 -19.66 10.72 3.24
C PRO A 327 -18.36 10.85 4.05
N TYR A 328 -17.21 10.57 3.43
CA TYR A 328 -15.93 10.92 4.02
C TYR A 328 -14.88 11.41 3.02
N ASP A 329 -13.98 12.26 3.51
CA ASP A 329 -12.85 12.78 2.75
C ASP A 329 -11.63 11.88 2.87
N VAL A 330 -10.94 11.69 1.75
CA VAL A 330 -9.68 10.94 1.71
C VAL A 330 -8.58 11.77 2.39
N PRO A 331 -7.85 11.23 3.38
CA PRO A 331 -6.74 11.93 4.01
C PRO A 331 -5.69 12.38 2.98
N SER A 332 -5.16 13.58 3.16
CA SER A 332 -4.27 14.24 2.18
C SER A 332 -3.01 13.43 1.88
N GLU A 333 -2.52 12.69 2.88
CA GLU A 333 -1.33 11.85 2.85
C GLU A 333 -1.48 10.68 1.86
N ILE A 334 -2.69 10.17 1.65
CA ILE A 334 -2.98 9.05 0.74
C ILE A 334 -3.68 9.50 -0.55
N GLY A 335 -4.10 10.77 -0.61
CA GLY A 335 -4.71 11.40 -1.79
C GLY A 335 -3.96 11.11 -3.09
N PRO A 336 -2.61 11.27 -3.18
CA PRO A 336 -1.86 10.97 -4.40
C PRO A 336 -2.00 9.52 -4.90
N ALA A 337 -2.10 8.54 -3.99
CA ALA A 337 -2.28 7.14 -4.35
C ALA A 337 -3.68 6.89 -4.91
N VAL A 338 -4.71 7.43 -4.24
CA VAL A 338 -6.10 7.37 -4.69
C VAL A 338 -6.29 8.07 -6.04
N THR A 339 -5.73 9.28 -6.22
CA THR A 339 -5.75 10.01 -7.49
C THR A 339 -5.10 9.21 -8.60
N LYS A 340 -3.93 8.60 -8.36
CA LYS A 340 -3.24 7.76 -9.36
C LYS A 340 -4.14 6.61 -9.80
N LEU A 341 -4.72 5.87 -8.87
CA LEU A 341 -5.63 4.77 -9.19
C LEU A 341 -6.83 5.26 -10.00
N LEU A 342 -7.52 6.31 -9.55
CA LEU A 342 -8.71 6.83 -10.23
C LEU A 342 -8.40 7.24 -11.67
N ARG A 343 -7.21 7.80 -11.95
CA ARG A 343 -6.77 8.09 -13.32
C ARG A 343 -6.63 6.82 -14.18
N GLU A 344 -6.09 5.73 -13.63
CA GLU A 344 -6.00 4.46 -14.36
C GLU A 344 -7.40 3.90 -14.66
N VAL A 345 -8.28 3.85 -13.65
CA VAL A 345 -9.69 3.44 -13.81
C VAL A 345 -10.42 4.30 -14.86
N ALA A 346 -10.10 5.59 -14.93
CA ALA A 346 -10.70 6.51 -15.88
C ALA A 346 -10.26 6.28 -17.33
N ARG A 347 -9.00 5.90 -17.55
CA ARG A 347 -8.48 5.58 -18.90
C ARG A 347 -9.24 4.41 -19.53
N ASP A 348 -9.70 3.48 -18.71
CA ASP A 348 -10.50 2.33 -19.13
C ASP A 348 -12.02 2.61 -19.11
N GLN A 349 -12.45 3.87 -18.89
CA GLN A 349 -13.85 4.30 -18.85
C GLN A 349 -14.67 3.62 -17.74
N MET A 350 -14.03 3.30 -16.61
CA MET A 350 -14.64 2.57 -15.50
C MET A 350 -15.00 3.45 -14.29
N LEU A 351 -14.86 4.79 -14.41
CA LEU A 351 -15.27 5.68 -13.31
C LEU A 351 -16.78 5.72 -13.19
N THR A 352 -17.29 5.52 -11.99
CA THR A 352 -18.64 5.95 -11.62
C THR A 352 -18.69 7.47 -11.49
N ALA A 353 -19.89 8.04 -11.45
CA ALA A 353 -20.07 9.48 -11.22
C ALA A 353 -19.45 9.92 -9.87
N GLY A 354 -19.61 9.11 -8.82
CA GLY A 354 -18.99 9.35 -7.52
C GLY A 354 -17.47 9.35 -7.58
N MET A 355 -16.88 8.40 -8.29
CA MET A 355 -15.42 8.30 -8.45
C MET A 355 -14.85 9.46 -9.27
N ALA A 356 -15.55 9.88 -10.33
CA ALA A 356 -15.19 11.05 -11.12
C ALA A 356 -15.28 12.33 -10.29
N GLY A 357 -16.31 12.46 -9.44
CA GLY A 357 -16.45 13.55 -8.48
C GLY A 357 -15.34 13.56 -7.42
N LEU A 358 -14.92 12.39 -6.92
CA LEU A 358 -13.79 12.28 -6.00
C LEU A 358 -12.48 12.69 -6.67
N LEU A 359 -12.22 12.23 -7.89
CA LEU A 359 -11.04 12.63 -8.68
C LEU A 359 -11.02 14.16 -8.88
N ALA A 360 -12.17 14.76 -9.18
CA ALA A 360 -12.32 16.21 -9.31
C ALA A 360 -11.92 16.97 -8.03
N ARG A 361 -12.27 16.45 -6.85
CA ARG A 361 -11.95 17.07 -5.56
C ARG A 361 -10.48 16.93 -5.20
N LEU A 362 -9.89 15.75 -5.44
CA LEU A 362 -8.50 15.47 -5.07
C LEU A 362 -7.49 16.16 -5.98
N ASP A 363 -7.75 16.17 -7.28
CA ASP A 363 -6.88 16.82 -8.25
C ASP A 363 -7.69 17.23 -9.49
N PRO A 364 -8.24 18.45 -9.51
CA PRO A 364 -9.03 18.98 -10.61
C PRO A 364 -8.34 18.91 -11.98
N GLY A 365 -7.00 19.02 -12.00
CA GLY A 365 -6.19 18.98 -13.23
C GLY A 365 -6.14 17.59 -13.85
N SER A 366 -6.29 16.53 -13.05
CA SER A 366 -6.32 15.14 -13.54
C SER A 366 -7.41 14.88 -14.59
N LEU A 367 -8.53 15.58 -14.46
CA LEU A 367 -9.65 15.40 -15.36
C LEU A 367 -9.31 15.92 -16.77
N ASP A 368 -8.42 16.90 -16.88
CA ASP A 368 -7.94 17.37 -18.17
C ASP A 368 -7.05 16.34 -18.86
N ASP A 369 -6.25 15.60 -18.09
CA ASP A 369 -5.39 14.53 -18.61
C ASP A 369 -6.18 13.33 -19.13
N VAL A 370 -7.31 13.02 -18.48
CA VAL A 370 -8.14 11.85 -18.81
C VAL A 370 -9.21 12.20 -19.85
N PHE A 371 -9.95 13.27 -19.63
CA PHE A 371 -11.15 13.62 -20.41
C PHE A 371 -10.92 14.76 -21.40
N GLY A 372 -9.73 15.38 -21.35
CA GLY A 372 -9.42 16.59 -22.10
C GLY A 372 -9.75 17.87 -21.33
N LYS A 373 -9.09 18.96 -21.71
CA LYS A 373 -9.31 20.29 -21.13
C LYS A 373 -10.76 20.74 -21.29
N ASP A 374 -11.24 21.53 -20.34
CA ASP A 374 -12.51 22.26 -20.49
C ASP A 374 -12.36 23.37 -21.55
N MET A 375 -12.48 22.96 -22.81
CA MET A 375 -12.35 23.87 -23.95
C MET A 375 -13.49 24.87 -24.02
N ALA A 376 -14.70 24.51 -23.57
CA ALA A 376 -15.84 25.43 -23.58
C ALA A 376 -15.67 26.53 -22.52
N GLY A 377 -15.35 26.18 -21.28
CA GLY A 377 -15.04 27.16 -20.25
C GLY A 377 -13.82 28.03 -20.60
N SER A 378 -12.80 27.43 -21.21
CA SER A 378 -11.63 28.18 -21.73
C SER A 378 -12.01 29.16 -22.84
N ALA A 379 -12.88 28.76 -23.77
CA ALA A 379 -13.36 29.62 -24.85
C ALA A 379 -14.19 30.78 -24.32
N ASP A 380 -15.08 30.53 -23.35
CA ASP A 380 -15.86 31.59 -22.70
C ASP A 380 -14.95 32.63 -22.04
N ALA A 381 -13.94 32.18 -21.30
CA ALA A 381 -12.96 33.06 -20.66
C ALA A 381 -12.12 33.86 -21.68
N GLN A 382 -11.60 33.19 -22.73
CA GLN A 382 -10.74 33.82 -23.73
C GLN A 382 -11.50 34.84 -24.60
N LEU A 383 -12.77 34.57 -24.90
CA LEU A 383 -13.63 35.41 -25.74
C LEU A 383 -14.46 36.41 -24.93
N SER A 384 -14.30 36.44 -23.60
CA SER A 384 -15.10 37.27 -22.69
C SER A 384 -16.63 37.05 -22.84
N LEU A 385 -17.03 35.79 -23.06
CA LEU A 385 -18.44 35.39 -23.12
C LEU A 385 -18.99 35.11 -21.72
N GLN A 386 -20.31 35.04 -21.59
CA GLN A 386 -20.92 34.57 -20.35
C GLN A 386 -20.62 33.07 -20.14
N PRO A 387 -20.34 32.61 -18.91
CA PRO A 387 -20.11 31.20 -18.64
C PRO A 387 -21.23 30.30 -19.18
N GLY A 388 -20.86 29.27 -19.94
CA GLY A 388 -21.77 28.32 -20.59
C GLY A 388 -22.16 28.69 -22.03
N THR A 389 -21.72 29.84 -22.56
CA THR A 389 -22.07 30.27 -23.93
C THR A 389 -21.47 29.34 -24.97
N ALA A 390 -20.17 29.05 -24.89
CA ALA A 390 -19.48 28.15 -25.80
C ALA A 390 -20.08 26.73 -25.76
N ALA A 391 -20.42 26.24 -24.56
CA ALA A 391 -21.09 24.96 -24.41
C ALA A 391 -22.47 24.95 -25.10
N ALA A 392 -23.28 26.02 -24.94
CA ALA A 392 -24.56 26.14 -25.62
C ALA A 392 -24.42 26.14 -27.15
N VAL A 393 -23.40 26.81 -27.69
CA VAL A 393 -23.11 26.82 -29.14
C VAL A 393 -22.70 25.43 -29.62
N ILE A 394 -21.77 24.75 -28.93
CA ILE A 394 -21.34 23.39 -29.28
C ILE A 394 -22.55 22.44 -29.27
N LYS A 395 -23.43 22.56 -28.26
CA LYS A 395 -24.64 21.75 -28.16
C LYS A 395 -25.58 22.00 -29.33
N TYR A 396 -25.85 23.26 -29.66
CA TYR A 396 -26.67 23.61 -30.82
C TYR A 396 -26.10 23.01 -32.11
N LEU A 397 -24.78 23.05 -32.31
CA LEU A 397 -24.13 22.48 -33.50
C LEU A 397 -24.29 20.95 -33.56
N LEU A 398 -24.15 20.25 -32.42
CA LEU A 398 -24.36 18.81 -32.35
C LEU A 398 -25.81 18.42 -32.60
N ASP A 399 -26.77 19.13 -32.00
CA ASP A 399 -28.20 18.89 -32.15
C ASP A 399 -28.69 19.10 -33.61
N ASN A 400 -27.95 19.86 -34.42
CA ASN A 400 -28.27 20.16 -35.82
C ASN A 400 -27.31 19.50 -36.83
N SER A 401 -26.40 18.65 -36.38
CA SER A 401 -25.49 17.87 -37.22
C SER A 401 -26.06 16.47 -37.47
N TYR A 402 -25.79 15.89 -38.65
CA TYR A 402 -26.08 14.46 -38.91
C TYR A 402 -25.01 13.53 -38.32
N ASP A 403 -23.84 14.06 -37.96
CA ASP A 403 -22.71 13.30 -37.43
C ASP A 403 -22.50 13.60 -35.94
N HIS A 404 -22.39 12.53 -35.13
CA HIS A 404 -21.93 12.59 -33.75
C HIS A 404 -20.40 12.68 -33.69
N TYR A 405 -19.88 13.80 -33.21
CA TYR A 405 -18.45 13.95 -32.95
C TYR A 405 -18.17 13.64 -31.48
N GLY A 406 -17.75 12.41 -31.17
CA GLY A 406 -17.50 11.99 -29.78
C GLY A 406 -16.48 12.85 -29.01
N VAL A 407 -15.69 13.68 -29.69
CA VAL A 407 -14.84 14.71 -29.06
C VAL A 407 -15.68 15.88 -28.51
N LEU A 408 -16.65 16.38 -29.29
CA LEU A 408 -17.51 17.49 -28.89
C LEU A 408 -18.47 17.06 -27.77
N ASP A 409 -18.96 15.82 -27.80
CA ASP A 409 -19.76 15.26 -26.71
C ASP A 409 -18.99 15.28 -25.39
N ARG A 410 -17.69 14.91 -25.40
CA ARG A 410 -16.83 15.01 -24.21
C ARG A 410 -16.62 16.44 -23.75
N VAL A 411 -16.47 17.40 -24.67
CA VAL A 411 -16.34 18.82 -24.33
C VAL A 411 -17.61 19.34 -23.66
N LEU A 412 -18.79 18.99 -24.18
CA LEU A 412 -20.07 19.33 -23.55
C LEU A 412 -20.24 18.69 -22.18
N ALA A 413 -19.94 17.40 -22.08
CA ALA A 413 -20.01 16.64 -20.85
C ALA A 413 -19.09 17.28 -19.78
N ARG A 414 -17.86 17.63 -20.15
CA ARG A 414 -16.90 18.35 -19.31
C ARG A 414 -17.43 19.71 -18.85
N ALA A 415 -17.94 20.53 -19.77
CA ALA A 415 -18.48 21.86 -19.49
C ALA A 415 -19.72 21.83 -18.58
N ALA A 416 -20.54 20.78 -18.70
CA ALA A 416 -21.70 20.55 -17.85
C ALA A 416 -21.36 19.92 -16.48
N GLY A 417 -20.08 19.62 -16.22
CA GLY A 417 -19.67 18.84 -15.04
C GLY A 417 -20.14 17.38 -15.07
N GLN A 418 -20.68 16.92 -16.20
CA GLN A 418 -21.10 15.55 -16.45
C GLN A 418 -19.90 14.78 -16.99
N LEU A 419 -18.98 14.38 -16.12
CA LEU A 419 -17.83 13.60 -16.54
C LEU A 419 -18.30 12.27 -17.14
N PRO A 420 -17.69 11.76 -18.23
CA PRO A 420 -18.01 10.44 -18.76
C PRO A 420 -17.86 9.41 -17.65
N SER A 421 -18.99 8.90 -17.18
CA SER A 421 -19.06 7.93 -16.10
C SER A 421 -19.95 6.76 -16.50
N THR A 422 -19.61 5.58 -16.03
CA THR A 422 -20.46 4.40 -16.16
C THR A 422 -21.35 4.25 -14.91
N PRO A 423 -22.65 3.94 -15.08
CA PRO A 423 -23.51 3.60 -13.95
C PRO A 423 -23.10 2.28 -13.30
N TYR A 424 -22.39 1.39 -14.03
CA TYR A 424 -21.90 0.11 -13.53
C TYR A 424 -20.57 -0.26 -14.22
N PRO A 425 -19.42 -0.18 -13.51
CA PRO A 425 -18.13 -0.60 -14.06
C PRO A 425 -18.14 -2.07 -14.46
N SER A 426 -18.09 -2.34 -15.77
CA SER A 426 -18.09 -3.71 -16.28
C SER A 426 -16.67 -4.18 -16.57
N TYR A 427 -16.14 -4.99 -15.66
CA TYR A 427 -14.84 -5.65 -15.83
C TYR A 427 -14.92 -6.92 -16.70
N SER A 428 -16.06 -7.18 -17.35
CA SER A 428 -16.27 -8.40 -18.12
C SER A 428 -15.43 -8.47 -19.39
N THR A 429 -15.10 -7.32 -19.99
CA THR A 429 -14.36 -7.21 -21.27
C THR A 429 -12.88 -6.93 -21.08
N TRP A 430 -12.45 -6.56 -19.88
CA TRP A 430 -11.08 -6.15 -19.63
C TRP A 430 -10.19 -7.37 -19.37
N LYS A 431 -8.90 -7.23 -19.71
CA LYS A 431 -7.89 -8.28 -19.56
C LYS A 431 -6.73 -7.66 -18.83
N GLY A 432 -6.33 -8.22 -17.70
CA GLY A 432 -5.28 -7.61 -16.90
C GLY A 432 -5.21 -8.14 -15.47
N ARG A 433 -4.13 -7.77 -14.80
CA ARG A 433 -3.87 -8.18 -13.42
C ARG A 433 -4.79 -7.44 -12.45
N GLY A 434 -5.34 -8.12 -11.46
CA GLY A 434 -6.20 -7.57 -10.41
C GLY A 434 -7.67 -7.40 -10.79
N ILE A 435 -8.08 -7.78 -12.01
CA ILE A 435 -9.42 -7.48 -12.53
C ILE A 435 -10.56 -8.12 -11.74
N CYS A 436 -10.44 -9.41 -11.39
CA CYS A 436 -11.47 -10.10 -10.63
C CYS A 436 -11.62 -9.51 -9.22
N ILE A 437 -10.51 -9.01 -8.65
CA ILE A 437 -10.50 -8.36 -7.34
C ILE A 437 -11.16 -6.98 -7.43
N ALA A 438 -10.84 -6.19 -8.47
CA ALA A 438 -11.49 -4.92 -8.75
C ALA A 438 -13.01 -5.11 -8.95
N GLN A 439 -13.42 -6.15 -9.69
CA GLN A 439 -14.83 -6.50 -9.83
C GLN A 439 -15.45 -6.80 -8.46
N GLY A 440 -14.83 -7.64 -7.63
CA GLY A 440 -15.33 -7.92 -6.28
C GLY A 440 -15.48 -6.69 -5.39
N VAL A 441 -14.55 -5.72 -5.49
CA VAL A 441 -14.67 -4.42 -4.81
C VAL A 441 -15.90 -3.66 -5.30
N VAL A 442 -16.10 -3.59 -6.60
CA VAL A 442 -17.27 -2.91 -7.18
C VAL A 442 -18.56 -3.57 -6.74
N GLU A 443 -18.70 -4.89 -6.84
CA GLU A 443 -19.91 -5.57 -6.37
C GLU A 443 -20.18 -5.33 -4.87
N THR A 444 -19.13 -5.19 -4.06
CA THR A 444 -19.27 -4.86 -2.62
C THR A 444 -19.95 -3.50 -2.42
N LEU A 445 -19.69 -2.51 -3.28
CA LEU A 445 -20.33 -1.18 -3.21
C LEU A 445 -21.83 -1.25 -3.52
N TYR A 446 -22.19 -1.98 -4.59
CA TYR A 446 -23.60 -2.11 -5.01
C TYR A 446 -24.38 -2.95 -4.00
N ALA A 447 -23.79 -4.02 -3.47
CA ALA A 447 -24.39 -4.81 -2.41
C ALA A 447 -24.57 -4.00 -1.10
N ALA A 448 -23.71 -3.02 -0.83
CA ALA A 448 -23.88 -2.07 0.26
C ALA A 448 -24.92 -0.97 -0.04
N GLY A 449 -25.48 -0.92 -1.26
CA GLY A 449 -26.48 0.07 -1.66
C GLY A 449 -25.93 1.49 -1.84
N LEU A 450 -24.60 1.64 -2.00
CA LEU A 450 -23.94 2.94 -2.07
C LEU A 450 -23.94 3.55 -3.48
N VAL A 451 -24.24 2.73 -4.48
CA VAL A 451 -24.41 3.18 -5.86
C VAL A 451 -25.84 2.81 -6.26
N THR A 452 -26.61 3.80 -6.70
CA THR A 452 -27.99 3.61 -7.15
C THR A 452 -28.26 4.48 -8.38
N GLY A 453 -28.91 3.89 -9.38
CA GLY A 453 -29.17 4.56 -10.65
C GLY A 453 -29.94 3.68 -11.64
N PRO A 454 -30.53 4.27 -12.71
CA PRO A 454 -31.22 3.52 -13.75
C PRO A 454 -30.27 2.55 -14.46
N GLY A 455 -30.64 1.26 -14.52
CA GLY A 455 -29.83 0.22 -15.17
C GLY A 455 -28.72 -0.37 -14.30
N GLU A 456 -28.62 0.04 -13.03
CA GLU A 456 -27.71 -0.53 -12.06
C GLU A 456 -28.31 -1.80 -11.42
N PRO A 457 -27.47 -2.78 -11.04
CA PRO A 457 -27.96 -3.95 -10.32
C PRO A 457 -28.50 -3.53 -8.95
N THR A 458 -29.57 -4.19 -8.53
CA THR A 458 -30.02 -4.14 -7.14
C THR A 458 -28.94 -4.71 -6.21
N PRO A 459 -28.93 -4.38 -4.90
CA PRO A 459 -27.98 -4.96 -3.96
C PRO A 459 -27.93 -6.49 -3.98
N ALA A 460 -29.09 -7.14 -4.14
CA ALA A 460 -29.19 -8.60 -4.23
C ALA A 460 -28.60 -9.14 -5.54
N GLU A 461 -28.81 -8.47 -6.68
CA GLU A 461 -28.20 -8.84 -7.96
C GLU A 461 -26.68 -8.65 -7.93
N ALA A 462 -26.18 -7.57 -7.31
CA ALA A 462 -24.75 -7.35 -7.14
C ALA A 462 -24.11 -8.43 -6.28
N GLU A 463 -24.74 -8.81 -5.17
CA GLU A 463 -24.28 -9.92 -4.35
C GLU A 463 -24.28 -11.25 -5.13
N ALA A 464 -25.30 -11.50 -5.94
CA ALA A 464 -25.36 -12.68 -6.81
C ALA A 464 -24.26 -12.65 -7.90
N ASN A 465 -24.01 -11.50 -8.50
CA ASN A 465 -22.94 -11.30 -9.49
C ASN A 465 -21.56 -11.54 -8.88
N ALA A 466 -21.33 -11.04 -7.66
CA ALA A 466 -20.10 -11.30 -6.92
C ALA A 466 -19.95 -12.80 -6.63
N LYS A 467 -21.01 -13.44 -6.11
CA LYS A 467 -21.04 -14.88 -5.84
C LYS A 467 -20.77 -15.71 -7.07
N ALA A 468 -21.27 -15.30 -8.24
CA ALA A 468 -20.98 -15.98 -9.49
C ALA A 468 -19.47 -16.01 -9.82
N LEU A 469 -18.68 -15.03 -9.37
CA LEU A 469 -17.23 -15.04 -9.57
C LEU A 469 -16.53 -16.18 -8.81
N TRP A 470 -16.98 -16.50 -7.60
CA TRP A 470 -16.35 -17.55 -6.77
C TRP A 470 -17.15 -18.86 -6.66
N THR A 471 -18.32 -18.93 -7.30
CA THR A 471 -19.12 -20.15 -7.37
C THR A 471 -18.56 -21.11 -8.43
N CYS A 472 -18.42 -22.38 -8.04
CA CYS A 472 -18.01 -23.44 -8.95
C CYS A 472 -19.19 -23.88 -9.84
N ASP A 473 -19.11 -23.68 -11.15
CA ASP A 473 -20.07 -24.22 -12.12
C ASP A 473 -19.91 -25.74 -12.24
N LEU A 474 -20.70 -26.47 -11.45
CA LEU A 474 -20.66 -27.93 -11.37
C LEU A 474 -21.00 -28.61 -12.71
N ASP A 475 -21.88 -28.02 -13.52
CA ASP A 475 -22.24 -28.59 -14.82
C ASP A 475 -21.09 -28.44 -15.83
N ARG A 476 -20.34 -27.35 -15.74
CA ARG A 476 -19.08 -27.22 -16.48
C ARG A 476 -18.01 -28.19 -16.00
N VAL A 477 -17.89 -28.43 -14.70
CA VAL A 477 -16.98 -29.46 -14.18
C VAL A 477 -17.34 -30.86 -14.69
N ARG A 478 -18.63 -31.24 -14.61
CA ARG A 478 -19.11 -32.54 -15.07
C ARG A 478 -18.86 -32.76 -16.56
N ARG A 479 -19.06 -31.74 -17.40
CA ARG A 479 -18.75 -31.81 -18.84
C ARG A 479 -17.27 -32.09 -19.08
N PHE A 480 -16.39 -31.37 -18.37
CA PHE A 480 -14.95 -31.53 -18.51
C PHE A 480 -14.43 -32.87 -17.95
N ALA A 481 -15.11 -33.47 -16.98
CA ALA A 481 -14.73 -34.76 -16.42
C ALA A 481 -15.09 -35.96 -17.34
N ASN A 482 -16.01 -35.76 -18.30
CA ASN A 482 -16.46 -36.78 -19.24
C ASN A 482 -15.76 -36.71 -20.61
N GLU A 483 -14.93 -35.68 -20.83
CA GLU A 483 -14.05 -35.50 -21.99
C GLU A 483 -12.65 -36.01 -21.67
#